data_AF-A0A8T4YRC3-F1
#
_entry.id   AF-A0A8T4YRC3-F1
#
_cell.length_a   1.000
_cell.length_b   1.000
_cell.length_c   1.000
_cell.angle_alpha   90.00
_cell.angle_beta   90.00
_cell.angle_gamma   90.00
#
_symmetry.space_group_name_H-M   'P 1'
#
loop_
_entity.id
_entity.type
_entity.pdbx_description
1 polymer ?
#
loop_
_entity_poly.entity_id
_entity_poly.type
_entity_poly.pdbx_seq_one_letter_code
_entity_poly.pdbx_strand_id
1 'polypeptide(L)'
;IFKGEAKVEWKEKKPSEWKRYLPIRNQSTSGSCVAFAIALGLGTENLIEENKFEVLSARFIYSRGYVPETGGMYYLNALEIARKEGTCLEQQMPSDGKNEAEMRVKDDTANMRWVAQIYKANSYVFLPLNFDRWAQFLAENPNKVILTGLRFNPGGFSSGEVVLDRNGVYGHAVNIVDYTLWKGQKALVFQHAWTDKWGFGGLGIITEEQFYRGVILGAYLIDFKYEPSTKPKPVLVIYANTLKVGDRNRDVVKLQVGLQWLGYFPADVECTGYYGGITRQAVREFQKAYNLNVTGIADFNTIKKFNEIFAQ
;
A
#
# COMPACT_ATOMS: atom_id res chain seq x y z
N ILE A 1 -1.39 -1.44 -15.96
CA ILE A 1 -1.12 -2.47 -14.93
C ILE A 1 -1.59 -3.87 -15.37
N PHE A 2 -2.72 -4.04 -16.05
CA PHE A 2 -3.22 -5.39 -16.37
C PHE A 2 -3.74 -5.51 -17.81
N LYS A 3 -2.88 -5.86 -18.77
CA LYS A 3 -3.27 -6.32 -20.12
C LYS A 3 -2.91 -7.81 -20.27
N GLY A 4 -3.76 -8.59 -20.94
CA GLY A 4 -3.57 -10.04 -21.14
C GLY A 4 -3.97 -10.89 -19.94
N GLU A 5 -4.07 -12.20 -20.10
CA GLU A 5 -4.30 -13.13 -18.98
C GLU A 5 -3.16 -13.05 -17.96
N ALA A 6 -3.48 -13.22 -16.68
CA ALA A 6 -2.47 -13.28 -15.63
C ALA A 6 -1.62 -14.54 -15.83
N LYS A 7 -0.30 -14.37 -16.00
CA LYS A 7 0.64 -15.48 -16.16
C LYS A 7 1.39 -15.68 -14.85
N VAL A 8 0.91 -16.63 -14.04
CA VAL A 8 1.55 -17.01 -12.78
C VAL A 8 1.86 -18.50 -12.84
N GLU A 9 3.12 -18.85 -12.59
CA GLU A 9 3.52 -20.25 -12.42
C GLU A 9 3.16 -20.68 -11.00
N TRP A 10 2.10 -21.49 -10.87
CA TRP A 10 1.65 -21.98 -9.58
C TRP A 10 2.47 -23.19 -9.15
N LYS A 11 3.12 -23.08 -7.98
CA LYS A 11 3.89 -24.18 -7.36
C LYS A 11 3.38 -24.43 -5.95
N GLU A 12 3.33 -25.70 -5.58
CA GLU A 12 3.07 -26.08 -4.19
C GLU A 12 4.31 -25.81 -3.35
N LYS A 13 4.14 -25.04 -2.27
CA LYS A 13 5.16 -24.71 -1.30
C LYS A 13 4.68 -25.12 0.08
N LYS A 14 5.58 -25.74 0.85
CA LYS A 14 5.34 -26.06 2.26
C LYS A 14 5.24 -24.75 3.06
N PRO A 15 4.53 -24.73 4.19
CA PRO A 15 4.44 -23.53 5.03
C PRO A 15 5.79 -22.93 5.42
N SER A 16 6.82 -23.76 5.63
CA SER A 16 8.19 -23.32 5.94
C SER A 16 8.87 -22.55 4.79
N GLU A 17 8.40 -22.68 3.57
CA GLU A 17 8.95 -22.05 2.36
C GLU A 17 8.22 -20.77 1.99
N TRP A 18 7.09 -20.47 2.64
CA TRP A 18 6.34 -19.25 2.38
C TRP A 18 7.10 -18.02 2.86
N LYS A 19 7.07 -16.98 2.03
CA LYS A 19 7.66 -15.69 2.37
C LYS A 19 7.05 -15.17 3.68
N ARG A 20 7.93 -14.68 4.56
CA ARG A 20 7.56 -14.05 5.83
C ARG A 20 8.61 -13.01 6.19
N TYR A 21 8.15 -11.96 6.86
CA TYR A 21 9.01 -10.90 7.37
C TYR A 21 9.08 -11.01 8.89
N LEU A 22 10.29 -11.22 9.41
CA LEU A 22 10.51 -11.44 10.83
C LEU A 22 10.83 -10.12 11.56
N PRO A 23 10.48 -10.02 12.85
CA PRO A 23 9.74 -11.00 13.65
C PRO A 23 8.23 -10.99 13.33
N ILE A 24 7.54 -12.12 13.55
CA ILE A 24 6.07 -12.13 13.57
C ILE A 24 5.60 -11.32 14.77
N ARG A 25 4.69 -10.39 14.52
CA ARG A 25 4.29 -9.35 15.48
C ARG A 25 3.05 -9.75 16.28
N ASN A 26 2.80 -9.03 17.36
CA ASN A 26 1.68 -9.26 18.26
C ASN A 26 0.94 -7.94 18.56
N GLN A 27 -0.26 -7.77 18.01
CA GLN A 27 -1.14 -6.64 18.35
C GLN A 27 -1.84 -6.80 19.70
N SER A 28 -1.71 -7.96 20.36
CA SER A 28 -2.34 -8.26 21.64
C SER A 28 -3.86 -7.99 21.59
N THR A 29 -4.40 -7.33 22.61
CA THR A 29 -5.82 -6.97 22.71
C THR A 29 -6.19 -5.66 22.00
N SER A 30 -5.24 -5.01 21.30
CA SER A 30 -5.53 -3.77 20.59
C SER A 30 -6.20 -4.01 19.23
N GLY A 31 -7.02 -3.05 18.78
CA GLY A 31 -7.64 -3.02 17.45
C GLY A 31 -6.67 -2.61 16.33
N SER A 32 -5.36 -2.63 16.57
CA SER A 32 -4.34 -1.97 15.74
C SER A 32 -3.86 -2.76 14.52
N CYS A 33 -4.58 -3.83 14.11
CA CYS A 33 -4.21 -4.69 12.99
C CYS A 33 -3.81 -3.92 11.72
N VAL A 34 -4.54 -2.85 11.38
CA VAL A 34 -4.25 -2.01 10.21
C VAL A 34 -2.90 -1.31 10.36
N ALA A 35 -2.58 -0.79 11.54
CA ALA A 35 -1.31 -0.11 11.78
C ALA A 35 -0.13 -1.09 11.70
N PHE A 36 -0.29 -2.33 12.19
CA PHE A 36 0.71 -3.39 12.01
C PHE A 36 0.89 -3.76 10.53
N ALA A 37 -0.21 -3.87 9.77
CA ALA A 37 -0.13 -4.19 8.35
C ALA A 37 0.62 -3.10 7.57
N ILE A 38 0.36 -1.83 7.89
CA ILE A 38 1.05 -0.68 7.30
C ILE A 38 2.52 -0.63 7.70
N ALA A 39 2.85 -0.86 8.98
CA ALA A 39 4.23 -0.87 9.45
C ALA A 39 5.06 -1.95 8.75
N LEU A 40 4.51 -3.14 8.55
CA LEU A 40 5.15 -4.19 7.74
C LEU A 40 5.33 -3.72 6.29
N GLY A 41 4.28 -3.15 5.68
CA GLY A 41 4.36 -2.60 4.33
C GLY A 41 5.48 -1.57 4.16
N LEU A 42 5.59 -0.60 5.08
CA LEU A 42 6.66 0.39 5.06
C LEU A 42 8.05 -0.25 5.26
N GLY A 43 8.16 -1.28 6.10
CA GLY A 43 9.40 -2.04 6.26
C GLY A 43 9.80 -2.76 4.97
N THR A 44 8.83 -3.24 4.20
CA THR A 44 9.09 -3.85 2.88
C THR A 44 9.47 -2.84 1.80
N GLU A 45 8.96 -1.60 1.85
CA GLU A 45 9.45 -0.52 0.99
C GLU A 45 10.94 -0.25 1.29
N ASN A 46 11.33 -0.13 2.56
CA ASN A 46 12.73 0.05 2.93
C ASN A 46 13.62 -1.13 2.50
N LEU A 47 13.10 -2.37 2.52
CA LEU A 47 13.83 -3.52 1.99
C LEU A 47 14.09 -3.38 0.48
N ILE A 48 13.12 -2.85 -0.27
CA ILE A 48 13.27 -2.65 -1.72
C ILE A 48 14.29 -1.54 -2.01
N GLU A 49 14.25 -0.45 -1.24
CA GLU A 49 15.09 0.72 -1.48
C GLU A 49 16.52 0.57 -0.98
N GLU A 50 16.67 0.04 0.23
CA GLU A 50 17.93 0.04 0.99
C GLU A 50 18.48 -1.39 1.20
N ASN A 51 17.85 -2.40 0.60
CA ASN A 51 18.19 -3.82 0.77
C ASN A 51 18.21 -4.27 2.25
N LYS A 52 17.41 -3.59 3.08
CA LYS A 52 17.32 -3.85 4.53
C LYS A 52 15.88 -3.78 4.99
N PHE A 53 15.37 -4.88 5.54
CA PHE A 53 14.06 -4.85 6.19
C PHE A 53 14.19 -4.23 7.58
N GLU A 54 13.39 -3.21 7.87
CA GLU A 54 13.34 -2.55 9.18
C GLU A 54 12.01 -2.84 9.88
N VAL A 55 12.08 -3.10 11.18
CA VAL A 55 10.89 -3.30 12.01
C VAL A 55 10.40 -1.94 12.48
N LEU A 56 9.21 -1.57 12.02
CA LEU A 56 8.65 -0.24 12.20
C LEU A 56 7.50 -0.21 13.21
N SER A 57 7.27 0.96 13.80
CA SER A 57 6.27 1.15 14.85
C SER A 57 4.84 1.17 14.31
N ALA A 58 4.04 0.19 14.70
CA ALA A 58 2.58 0.27 14.50
C ALA A 58 1.94 1.31 15.45
N ARG A 59 2.54 1.54 16.62
CA ARG A 59 2.01 2.48 17.63
C ARG A 59 2.05 3.91 17.13
N PHE A 60 3.15 4.29 16.47
CA PHE A 60 3.29 5.61 15.87
C PHE A 60 2.16 5.91 14.87
N ILE A 61 1.81 4.93 14.02
CA ILE A 61 0.70 5.05 13.08
C ILE A 61 -0.64 5.10 13.83
N TYR A 62 -0.85 4.19 14.77
CA TYR A 62 -2.14 4.03 15.45
C TYR A 62 -2.52 5.24 16.31
N SER A 63 -1.56 5.86 17.00
CA SER A 63 -1.80 7.04 17.87
C SER A 63 -2.10 8.34 17.12
N ARG A 64 -1.99 8.35 15.78
CA ARG A 64 -2.20 9.54 14.93
C ARG A 64 -3.55 9.61 14.25
N GLY A 65 -4.13 8.44 13.95
CA GLY A 65 -5.43 8.37 13.30
C GLY A 65 -6.57 8.53 14.29
N TYR A 66 -7.74 8.89 13.77
CA TYR A 66 -8.98 8.65 14.51
C TYR A 66 -9.16 7.14 14.74
N VAL A 67 -9.33 6.78 16.01
CA VAL A 67 -9.62 5.42 16.47
C VAL A 67 -10.90 5.49 17.32
N PRO A 68 -12.02 4.88 16.89
CA PRO A 68 -13.26 4.84 17.66
C PRO A 68 -13.04 4.25 19.05
N GLU A 69 -13.91 4.52 20.03
CA GLU A 69 -13.78 3.93 21.38
C GLU A 69 -13.73 2.39 21.37
N THR A 70 -14.40 1.76 20.42
CA THR A 70 -14.40 0.30 20.21
C THR A 70 -13.08 -0.25 19.65
N GLY A 71 -12.11 0.62 19.36
CA GLY A 71 -10.86 0.26 18.68
C GLY A 71 -11.00 0.15 17.17
N GLY A 72 -9.85 -0.04 16.50
CA GLY A 72 -9.76 -0.18 15.06
C GLY A 72 -9.47 1.13 14.32
N MET A 73 -8.90 1.01 13.13
CA MET A 73 -8.62 2.13 12.25
C MET A 73 -9.09 1.80 10.84
N TYR A 74 -9.67 2.77 10.13
CA TYR A 74 -9.99 2.60 8.71
C TYR A 74 -8.70 2.53 7.88
N TYR A 75 -8.67 1.60 6.93
CA TYR A 75 -7.50 1.37 6.07
C TYR A 75 -7.03 2.64 5.34
N LEU A 76 -7.97 3.44 4.81
CA LEU A 76 -7.65 4.70 4.14
C LEU A 76 -6.98 5.72 5.07
N ASN A 77 -7.38 5.77 6.34
CA ASN A 77 -6.76 6.65 7.32
C ASN A 77 -5.30 6.23 7.54
N ALA A 78 -5.05 4.95 7.75
CA ALA A 78 -3.69 4.44 7.96
C ALA A 78 -2.79 4.60 6.72
N LEU A 79 -3.35 4.42 5.51
CA LEU A 79 -2.65 4.71 4.25
C LEU A 79 -2.27 6.20 4.12
N GLU A 80 -3.16 7.12 4.53
CA GLU A 80 -2.86 8.54 4.53
C GLU A 80 -1.81 8.93 5.58
N ILE A 81 -1.78 8.28 6.75
CA ILE A 81 -0.73 8.46 7.75
C ILE A 81 0.60 7.94 7.20
N ALA A 82 0.62 6.73 6.62
CA ALA A 82 1.80 6.16 5.97
C ALA A 82 2.38 7.10 4.90
N ARG A 83 1.50 7.78 4.16
CA ARG A 83 1.87 8.72 3.09
C ARG A 83 2.31 10.10 3.58
N LYS A 84 1.65 10.65 4.60
CA LYS A 84 1.89 12.03 5.07
C LYS A 84 2.94 12.09 6.15
N GLU A 85 2.97 11.10 7.03
CA GLU A 85 3.73 11.10 8.27
C GLU A 85 4.76 9.97 8.34
N GLY A 86 4.50 8.84 7.68
CA GLY A 86 5.34 7.64 7.75
C GLY A 86 5.28 6.99 9.13
N THR A 87 6.37 6.36 9.55
CA THR A 87 6.49 5.80 10.90
C THR A 87 7.92 5.72 11.39
N CYS A 88 8.12 5.74 12.72
CA CYS A 88 9.44 5.57 13.30
C CYS A 88 9.84 4.10 13.49
N LEU A 89 11.08 3.87 13.90
CA LEU A 89 11.56 2.53 14.25
C LEU A 89 10.79 1.97 15.44
N GLU A 90 10.55 0.65 15.45
CA GLU A 90 9.87 -0.03 16.55
C GLU A 90 10.57 0.21 17.91
N GLN A 91 11.90 0.28 17.92
CA GLN A 91 12.68 0.54 19.14
C GLN A 91 12.44 1.94 19.72
N GLN A 92 12.04 2.92 18.89
CA GLN A 92 11.76 4.27 19.34
C GLN A 92 10.35 4.40 19.93
N MET A 93 9.38 3.69 19.36
CA MET A 93 8.00 3.73 19.82
C MET A 93 7.41 2.30 19.81
N PRO A 94 7.67 1.49 20.85
CA PRO A 94 7.28 0.08 20.86
C PRO A 94 5.76 -0.10 20.69
N SER A 95 5.39 -1.12 19.93
CA SER A 95 4.01 -1.51 19.61
C SER A 95 3.69 -2.96 19.95
N ASP A 96 4.70 -3.84 19.95
CA ASP A 96 4.49 -5.27 20.17
C ASP A 96 3.92 -5.58 21.55
N GLY A 97 2.89 -6.43 21.60
CA GLY A 97 2.25 -6.88 22.84
C GLY A 97 1.39 -5.83 23.55
N LYS A 98 1.32 -4.59 23.05
CA LYS A 98 0.62 -3.49 23.71
C LYS A 98 -0.88 -3.59 23.60
N ASN A 99 -1.55 -3.20 24.69
CA ASN A 99 -3.00 -3.09 24.72
C ASN A 99 -3.51 -1.81 24.02
N GLU A 100 -4.83 -1.68 23.92
CA GLU A 100 -5.48 -0.55 23.25
C GLU A 100 -5.11 0.82 23.83
N ALA A 101 -5.06 0.95 25.17
CA ALA A 101 -4.75 2.22 25.83
C ALA A 101 -3.31 2.65 25.55
N GLU A 102 -2.36 1.71 25.64
CA GLU A 102 -0.96 1.97 25.35
C GLU A 102 -0.73 2.35 23.87
N MET A 103 -1.41 1.67 22.95
CA MET A 103 -1.30 1.93 21.51
C MET A 103 -1.81 3.31 21.10
N ARG A 104 -2.70 3.92 21.88
CA ARG A 104 -3.27 5.26 21.62
C ARG A 104 -2.43 6.41 22.15
N VAL A 105 -1.46 6.13 23.02
CA VAL A 105 -0.63 7.19 23.60
C VAL A 105 0.20 7.85 22.49
N LYS A 106 0.06 9.17 22.37
CA LYS A 106 0.79 10.02 21.42
C LYS A 106 1.97 10.72 22.14
N ASP A 107 2.96 9.93 22.49
CA ASP A 107 4.19 10.29 23.21
C ASP A 107 5.42 10.38 22.28
N ASP A 108 5.19 10.67 21.00
CA ASP A 108 6.25 10.77 20.00
C ASP A 108 7.05 12.08 20.11
N THR A 109 8.36 12.00 19.86
CA THR A 109 9.28 13.15 19.91
C THR A 109 9.56 13.73 18.52
N ALA A 110 10.14 14.94 18.46
CA ALA A 110 10.57 15.56 17.21
C ALA A 110 11.55 14.66 16.43
N ASN A 111 12.45 13.96 17.13
CA ASN A 111 13.38 13.02 16.50
C ASN A 111 12.63 11.83 15.86
N MET A 112 11.63 11.27 16.55
CA MET A 112 10.81 10.19 16.00
C MET A 112 10.04 10.64 14.75
N ARG A 113 9.53 11.88 14.75
CA ARG A 113 8.86 12.45 13.56
C ARG A 113 9.81 12.64 12.39
N TRP A 114 11.06 13.03 12.66
CA TRP A 114 12.09 13.13 11.62
C TRP A 114 12.42 11.76 11.03
N VAL A 115 12.66 10.75 11.88
CA VAL A 115 12.86 9.36 11.42
C VAL A 115 11.64 8.87 10.64
N ALA A 116 10.43 9.24 11.05
CA ALA A 116 9.23 8.87 10.33
C ALA A 116 9.16 9.40 8.90
N GLN A 117 9.83 10.52 8.60
CA GLN A 117 9.93 11.01 7.23
C GLN A 117 10.84 10.16 6.34
N ILE A 118 11.77 9.38 6.93
CA ILE A 118 12.61 8.41 6.20
C ILE A 118 11.75 7.22 5.78
N TYR A 119 11.01 6.63 6.72
CA TYR A 119 10.16 5.45 6.46
C TYR A 119 8.73 5.84 6.08
N LYS A 120 8.59 6.81 5.19
CA LYS A 120 7.31 7.32 4.71
C LYS A 120 7.10 6.90 3.27
N ALA A 121 6.00 6.20 2.99
CA ALA A 121 5.64 5.89 1.63
C ALA A 121 5.32 7.17 0.85
N ASN A 122 5.79 7.28 -0.39
CA ASN A 122 5.43 8.42 -1.24
C ASN A 122 3.96 8.40 -1.65
N SER A 123 3.38 7.23 -1.87
CA SER A 123 1.95 7.07 -2.14
C SER A 123 1.49 5.61 -1.92
N TYR A 124 0.28 5.29 -2.41
CA TYR A 124 -0.28 3.95 -2.39
C TYR A 124 -1.20 3.75 -3.60
N VAL A 125 -1.35 2.51 -4.05
CA VAL A 125 -2.23 2.14 -5.16
C VAL A 125 -3.24 1.10 -4.68
N PHE A 126 -4.51 1.29 -5.01
CA PHE A 126 -5.52 0.25 -4.84
C PHE A 126 -5.47 -0.74 -6.00
N LEU A 127 -5.48 -2.03 -5.65
CA LEU A 127 -5.58 -3.12 -6.60
C LEU A 127 -7.05 -3.48 -6.84
N PRO A 128 -7.44 -3.84 -8.07
CA PRO A 128 -8.73 -4.48 -8.30
C PRO A 128 -8.78 -5.80 -7.52
N LEU A 129 -9.96 -6.18 -7.03
CA LEU A 129 -10.17 -7.48 -6.39
C LEU A 129 -10.19 -8.58 -7.45
N ASN A 130 -8.99 -8.98 -7.89
CA ASN A 130 -8.77 -10.04 -8.84
C ASN A 130 -7.64 -10.93 -8.33
N PHE A 131 -7.99 -12.18 -8.02
CA PHE A 131 -7.11 -13.12 -7.34
C PHE A 131 -5.83 -13.40 -8.13
N ASP A 132 -5.95 -13.74 -9.42
CA ASP A 132 -4.78 -14.06 -10.25
C ASP A 132 -3.88 -12.83 -10.48
N ARG A 133 -4.45 -11.61 -10.52
CA ARG A 133 -3.65 -10.38 -10.60
C ARG A 133 -2.84 -10.10 -9.36
N TRP A 134 -3.33 -10.48 -8.18
CA TRP A 134 -2.59 -10.33 -6.94
C TRP A 134 -1.42 -11.31 -6.89
N ALA A 135 -1.63 -12.56 -7.31
CA ALA A 135 -0.56 -13.54 -7.45
C ALA A 135 0.48 -13.08 -8.49
N GLN A 136 0.05 -12.53 -9.63
CA GLN A 136 0.94 -11.95 -10.64
C GLN A 136 1.76 -10.79 -10.08
N PHE A 137 1.10 -9.86 -9.37
CA PHE A 137 1.78 -8.74 -8.74
C PHE A 137 2.90 -9.21 -7.80
N LEU A 138 2.64 -10.23 -6.96
CA LEU A 138 3.63 -10.78 -6.04
C LEU A 138 4.76 -11.53 -6.76
N ALA A 139 4.47 -12.17 -7.90
CA ALA A 139 5.47 -12.82 -8.74
C ALA A 139 6.42 -11.80 -9.39
N GLU A 140 5.88 -10.68 -9.87
CA GLU A 140 6.64 -9.59 -10.50
C GLU A 140 7.35 -8.71 -9.47
N ASN A 141 6.86 -8.67 -8.23
CA ASN A 141 7.36 -7.81 -7.16
C ASN A 141 7.63 -8.63 -5.88
N PRO A 142 8.68 -9.46 -5.85
CA PRO A 142 8.87 -10.45 -4.78
C PRO A 142 9.03 -9.83 -3.39
N ASN A 143 9.51 -8.60 -3.25
CA ASN A 143 9.67 -7.95 -1.95
C ASN A 143 8.48 -7.05 -1.57
N LYS A 144 7.47 -6.90 -2.44
CA LYS A 144 6.25 -6.15 -2.11
C LYS A 144 5.27 -7.04 -1.34
N VAL A 145 4.36 -6.37 -0.64
CA VAL A 145 3.20 -7.00 -0.01
C VAL A 145 1.92 -6.31 -0.45
N ILE A 146 0.81 -7.06 -0.42
CA ILE A 146 -0.52 -6.48 -0.63
C ILE A 146 -1.17 -6.29 0.72
N LEU A 147 -1.37 -5.03 1.06
CA LEU A 147 -2.16 -4.57 2.19
C LEU A 147 -3.64 -4.91 1.95
N THR A 148 -4.23 -5.76 2.80
CA THR A 148 -5.61 -6.22 2.59
C THR A 148 -6.44 -6.19 3.88
N GLY A 149 -7.75 -6.05 3.68
CA GLY A 149 -8.77 -6.16 4.71
C GLY A 149 -9.65 -7.38 4.43
N LEU A 150 -9.95 -8.11 5.50
CA LEU A 150 -10.75 -9.33 5.47
C LEU A 150 -12.00 -9.13 6.32
N ARG A 151 -13.12 -9.73 5.90
CA ARG A 151 -14.36 -9.83 6.67
C ARG A 151 -14.69 -11.30 6.95
N PHE A 152 -15.16 -11.58 8.16
CA PHE A 152 -15.49 -12.93 8.60
C PHE A 152 -16.48 -12.93 9.77
N ASN A 153 -17.09 -14.09 10.01
CA ASN A 153 -17.97 -14.36 11.15
C ASN A 153 -17.22 -15.06 12.29
N PRO A 154 -17.77 -15.13 13.52
CA PRO A 154 -17.14 -15.85 14.63
C PRO A 154 -16.58 -17.21 14.21
N GLY A 155 -15.33 -17.49 14.58
CA GLY A 155 -14.63 -18.73 14.23
C GLY A 155 -13.92 -18.73 12.85
N GLY A 156 -14.27 -17.81 11.94
CA GLY A 156 -13.69 -17.75 10.59
C GLY A 156 -12.19 -17.42 10.53
N PHE A 157 -11.63 -16.91 11.62
CA PHE A 157 -10.20 -16.61 11.76
C PHE A 157 -9.53 -17.41 12.89
N SER A 158 -10.11 -18.57 13.25
CA SER A 158 -9.60 -19.42 14.34
C SER A 158 -8.36 -20.24 13.94
N SER A 159 -8.05 -20.35 12.66
CA SER A 159 -6.94 -21.15 12.14
C SER A 159 -6.29 -20.49 10.91
N GLY A 160 -5.13 -21.02 10.49
CA GLY A 160 -4.42 -20.58 9.30
C GLY A 160 -5.19 -20.77 8.00
N GLU A 161 -6.19 -21.67 7.96
CA GLU A 161 -7.14 -21.79 6.85
C GLU A 161 -8.39 -20.97 7.20
N VAL A 162 -8.50 -19.77 6.62
CA VAL A 162 -9.56 -18.82 7.01
C VAL A 162 -10.87 -19.09 6.27
N VAL A 163 -11.98 -18.80 6.96
CA VAL A 163 -13.33 -18.80 6.39
C VAL A 163 -13.86 -17.38 6.41
N LEU A 164 -13.97 -16.79 5.23
CA LEU A 164 -14.28 -15.39 5.00
C LEU A 164 -15.74 -15.20 4.55
N ASP A 165 -16.27 -14.03 4.86
CA ASP A 165 -17.60 -13.58 4.48
C ASP A 165 -17.62 -12.05 4.44
N ARG A 166 -17.89 -11.46 3.28
CA ARG A 166 -17.99 -10.02 3.04
C ARG A 166 -19.02 -9.34 3.97
N ASN A 167 -20.06 -10.07 4.36
CA ASN A 167 -21.10 -9.62 5.28
C ASN A 167 -20.77 -9.96 6.73
N GLY A 168 -19.66 -10.64 6.98
CA GLY A 168 -19.24 -11.04 8.31
C GLY A 168 -19.08 -9.84 9.23
N VAL A 169 -19.34 -10.01 10.53
CA VAL A 169 -19.39 -8.90 11.49
C VAL A 169 -18.00 -8.37 11.89
N TYR A 170 -16.95 -9.20 11.76
CA TYR A 170 -15.59 -8.83 12.11
C TYR A 170 -14.79 -8.37 10.90
N GLY A 171 -13.82 -7.48 11.16
CA GLY A 171 -12.81 -7.06 10.19
C GLY A 171 -11.40 -7.30 10.72
N HIS A 172 -10.48 -7.70 9.86
CA HIS A 172 -9.07 -7.83 10.22
C HIS A 172 -8.18 -7.45 9.03
N ALA A 173 -7.09 -6.74 9.32
CA ALA A 173 -6.11 -6.35 8.32
C ALA A 173 -4.89 -7.25 8.36
N VAL A 174 -4.45 -7.69 7.17
CA VAL A 174 -3.30 -8.57 6.99
C VAL A 174 -2.49 -8.12 5.77
N ASN A 175 -1.31 -8.71 5.56
CA ASN A 175 -0.48 -8.51 4.38
C ASN A 175 -0.44 -9.80 3.57
N ILE A 176 -0.84 -9.79 2.29
CA ILE A 176 -0.51 -10.90 1.40
C ILE A 176 0.97 -10.80 1.06
N VAL A 177 1.72 -11.84 1.38
CA VAL A 177 3.19 -11.90 1.28
C VAL A 177 3.66 -12.90 0.23
N ASP A 178 2.80 -13.84 -0.14
CA ASP A 178 3.15 -14.91 -1.07
C ASP A 178 1.92 -15.51 -1.75
N TYR A 179 2.15 -16.43 -2.69
CA TYR A 179 1.15 -17.25 -3.35
C TYR A 179 1.65 -18.70 -3.48
N THR A 180 0.75 -19.67 -3.49
CA THR A 180 1.09 -21.10 -3.55
C THR A 180 -0.06 -21.94 -4.12
N LEU A 181 0.22 -23.19 -4.48
CA LEU A 181 -0.81 -24.23 -4.42
C LEU A 181 -0.92 -24.75 -2.99
N TRP A 182 -2.14 -24.96 -2.53
CA TRP A 182 -2.46 -25.51 -1.22
C TRP A 182 -3.53 -26.58 -1.40
N LYS A 183 -3.18 -27.84 -1.12
CA LYS A 183 -4.08 -29.00 -1.33
C LYS A 183 -4.65 -29.03 -2.76
N GLY A 184 -3.80 -28.71 -3.75
CA GLY A 184 -4.16 -28.63 -5.17
C GLY A 184 -4.95 -27.39 -5.60
N GLN A 185 -5.26 -26.45 -4.69
CA GLN A 185 -5.99 -25.22 -5.02
C GLN A 185 -5.05 -24.01 -4.99
N LYS A 186 -5.34 -23.00 -5.83
CA LYS A 186 -4.62 -21.73 -5.75
C LYS A 186 -4.91 -21.02 -4.42
N ALA A 187 -3.86 -20.52 -3.78
CA ALA A 187 -3.97 -19.79 -2.52
C ALA A 187 -3.00 -18.60 -2.48
N LEU A 188 -3.47 -17.52 -1.85
CA LEU A 188 -2.64 -16.42 -1.40
C LEU A 188 -2.24 -16.66 0.05
N VAL A 189 -0.97 -16.43 0.38
CA VAL A 189 -0.46 -16.56 1.74
C VAL A 189 -0.39 -15.17 2.35
N PHE A 190 -0.93 -15.03 3.56
CA PHE A 190 -0.87 -13.79 4.31
C PHE A 190 -0.10 -13.92 5.62
N GLN A 191 0.46 -12.79 6.04
CA GLN A 191 1.05 -12.58 7.35
C GLN A 191 0.21 -11.55 8.12
N HIS A 192 0.11 -11.70 9.43
CA HIS A 192 -0.61 -10.78 10.31
C HIS A 192 0.05 -10.70 11.70
N ALA A 193 -0.56 -9.97 12.62
CA ALA A 193 0.05 -9.62 13.90
C ALA A 193 -0.55 -10.36 15.11
N TRP A 194 -0.83 -11.67 15.03
CA TRP A 194 -1.28 -12.47 16.20
C TRP A 194 -0.27 -13.53 16.64
N THR A 195 1.01 -13.16 16.73
CA THR A 195 2.13 -14.05 17.13
C THR A 195 2.43 -15.16 16.13
N ASP A 196 3.61 -15.76 16.27
CA ASP A 196 4.02 -16.94 15.51
C ASP A 196 3.27 -18.22 15.89
N LYS A 197 2.55 -18.23 17.03
CA LYS A 197 1.76 -19.39 17.47
C LYS A 197 0.45 -19.54 16.70
N TRP A 198 -0.01 -18.50 16.02
CA TRP A 198 -1.24 -18.55 15.24
C TRP A 198 -0.99 -19.16 13.86
N GLY A 199 -1.91 -20.02 13.41
CA GLY A 199 -1.86 -20.60 12.07
C GLY A 199 -0.55 -21.33 11.77
N PHE A 200 0.06 -21.01 10.63
CA PHE A 200 1.27 -21.66 10.12
C PHE A 200 2.55 -20.88 10.48
N GLY A 201 2.76 -20.61 11.76
CA GLY A 201 3.90 -19.83 12.22
C GLY A 201 3.69 -18.32 12.07
N GLY A 202 2.46 -17.83 12.31
CA GLY A 202 2.05 -16.44 12.09
C GLY A 202 1.49 -16.13 10.69
N LEU A 203 1.30 -17.17 9.88
CA LEU A 203 0.80 -17.07 8.51
C LEU A 203 -0.52 -17.82 8.35
N GLY A 204 -1.31 -17.38 7.39
CA GLY A 204 -2.51 -18.08 6.94
C GLY A 204 -2.62 -18.09 5.43
N ILE A 205 -3.63 -18.79 4.92
CA ILE A 205 -3.90 -18.94 3.50
C ILE A 205 -5.33 -18.53 3.18
N ILE A 206 -5.51 -17.88 2.04
CA ILE A 206 -6.79 -17.50 1.46
C ILE A 206 -6.86 -18.18 0.10
N THR A 207 -7.74 -19.18 -0.04
CA THR A 207 -8.01 -19.81 -1.33
C THR A 207 -8.74 -18.82 -2.26
N GLU A 208 -8.76 -19.10 -3.55
CA GLU A 208 -9.49 -18.27 -4.52
C GLU A 208 -10.98 -18.11 -4.17
N GLU A 209 -11.63 -19.16 -3.68
CA GLU A 209 -13.01 -19.07 -3.20
C GLU A 209 -13.13 -18.07 -2.04
N GLN A 210 -12.28 -18.21 -1.02
CA GLN A 210 -12.32 -17.35 0.17
C GLN A 210 -11.99 -15.89 -0.17
N PHE A 211 -11.12 -15.67 -1.15
CA PHE A 211 -10.81 -14.33 -1.66
C PHE A 211 -12.08 -13.60 -2.10
N TYR A 212 -12.86 -14.19 -3.00
CA TYR A 212 -14.10 -13.57 -3.47
C TYR A 212 -15.22 -13.55 -2.43
N ARG A 213 -15.12 -14.37 -1.38
CA ARG A 213 -16.11 -14.38 -0.30
C ARG A 213 -15.95 -13.24 0.68
N GLY A 214 -14.73 -12.84 1.07
CA GLY A 214 -14.59 -11.81 2.12
C GLY A 214 -13.32 -10.96 2.12
N VAL A 215 -12.52 -10.96 1.05
CA VAL A 215 -11.52 -9.90 0.84
C VAL A 215 -12.23 -8.64 0.37
N ILE A 216 -12.00 -7.51 1.05
CA ILE A 216 -12.74 -6.25 0.81
C ILE A 216 -11.90 -5.14 0.19
N LEU A 217 -10.57 -5.21 0.30
CA LEU A 217 -9.68 -4.21 -0.28
C LEU A 217 -8.30 -4.83 -0.54
N GLY A 218 -7.62 -4.35 -1.56
CA GLY A 218 -6.18 -4.56 -1.74
C GLY A 218 -5.50 -3.25 -2.07
N ALA A 219 -4.40 -2.98 -1.41
CA ALA A 219 -3.53 -1.87 -1.72
C ALA A 219 -2.07 -2.30 -1.63
N TYR A 220 -1.16 -1.51 -2.19
CA TYR A 220 0.26 -1.62 -1.88
C TYR A 220 0.84 -0.22 -1.78
N LEU A 221 1.88 -0.09 -0.95
CA LEU A 221 2.63 1.15 -0.84
C LEU A 221 3.55 1.29 -2.05
N ILE A 222 3.82 2.52 -2.40
CA ILE A 222 4.80 2.84 -3.41
C ILE A 222 5.71 3.93 -2.85
N ASP A 223 6.97 3.60 -2.80
CA ASP A 223 8.01 4.59 -2.72
C ASP A 223 8.44 4.99 -4.14
N PHE A 224 8.17 6.24 -4.52
CA PHE A 224 8.61 6.77 -5.79
C PHE A 224 9.83 7.61 -5.54
N LYS A 225 10.98 7.19 -6.07
CA LYS A 225 12.05 8.15 -6.29
C LYS A 225 11.57 9.15 -7.34
N TYR A 226 11.06 10.26 -6.82
CA TYR A 226 10.66 11.44 -7.56
C TYR A 226 11.91 12.18 -7.99
N GLU A 227 12.62 11.58 -8.95
CA GLU A 227 13.82 12.12 -9.54
C GLU A 227 13.49 12.62 -10.96
N PRO A 228 13.84 13.87 -11.29
CA PRO A 228 13.74 14.34 -12.66
C PRO A 228 14.51 13.41 -13.60
N SER A 229 13.92 13.07 -14.74
CA SER A 229 14.57 12.21 -15.72
C SER A 229 15.83 12.89 -16.25
N THR A 230 16.93 12.12 -16.34
CA THR A 230 18.17 12.55 -17.00
C THR A 230 18.07 12.52 -18.53
N LYS A 231 16.97 12.00 -19.08
CA LYS A 231 16.69 11.99 -20.52
C LYS A 231 16.39 13.41 -21.03
N PRO A 232 16.63 13.69 -22.32
CA PRO A 232 16.28 14.97 -22.91
C PRO A 232 14.82 15.33 -22.63
N LYS A 233 14.59 16.60 -22.29
CA LYS A 233 13.27 17.14 -22.00
C LYS A 233 12.32 16.91 -23.19
N PRO A 234 11.17 16.24 -23.00
CA PRO A 234 10.23 16.00 -24.08
C PRO A 234 9.47 17.29 -24.45
N VAL A 235 9.14 17.45 -25.73
CA VAL A 235 8.22 18.51 -26.17
C VAL A 235 6.78 18.00 -26.06
N LEU A 236 6.01 18.59 -25.14
CA LEU A 236 4.64 18.15 -24.83
C LEU A 236 3.70 19.35 -24.78
N VAL A 237 2.56 19.24 -25.47
CA VAL A 237 1.48 20.24 -25.44
C VAL A 237 0.16 19.54 -25.18
N ILE A 238 -0.51 19.92 -24.09
CA ILE A 238 -1.86 19.49 -23.73
C ILE A 238 -2.86 20.53 -24.23
N TYR A 239 -3.91 20.10 -24.93
CA TYR A 239 -4.94 21.00 -25.47
C TYR A 239 -6.25 20.96 -24.67
N ALA A 240 -6.43 19.95 -23.81
CA ALA A 240 -7.57 19.90 -22.89
C ALA A 240 -7.60 21.11 -21.95
N ASN A 241 -8.81 21.59 -21.61
CA ASN A 241 -8.98 22.63 -20.59
C ASN A 241 -8.97 22.07 -19.16
N THR A 242 -9.21 20.77 -19.01
CA THR A 242 -9.22 20.07 -17.72
C THR A 242 -8.97 18.58 -17.95
N LEU A 243 -8.17 17.96 -17.09
CA LEU A 243 -8.07 16.50 -16.95
C LEU A 243 -8.30 16.10 -15.49
N LYS A 244 -9.10 15.06 -15.27
CA LYS A 244 -9.51 14.60 -13.93
C LYS A 244 -9.62 13.08 -13.87
N VAL A 245 -9.80 12.56 -12.66
CA VAL A 245 -9.96 11.13 -12.42
C VAL A 245 -11.06 10.54 -13.31
N GLY A 246 -10.75 9.43 -13.97
CA GLY A 246 -11.64 8.75 -14.91
C GLY A 246 -11.34 9.06 -16.37
N ASP A 247 -10.68 10.18 -16.67
CA ASP A 247 -10.35 10.54 -18.04
C ASP A 247 -9.35 9.54 -18.64
N ARG A 248 -9.57 9.19 -19.92
CA ARG A 248 -8.65 8.36 -20.70
C ARG A 248 -8.44 8.92 -22.09
N ASN A 249 -7.28 9.53 -22.35
CA ASN A 249 -6.94 10.09 -23.65
C ASN A 249 -5.42 10.35 -23.80
N ARG A 250 -5.00 10.84 -24.97
CA ARG A 250 -3.59 11.15 -25.26
C ARG A 250 -3.05 12.33 -24.45
N ASP A 251 -3.89 13.28 -24.05
CA ASP A 251 -3.45 14.40 -23.22
C ASP A 251 -3.13 13.96 -21.79
N VAL A 252 -3.83 12.93 -21.28
CA VAL A 252 -3.44 12.25 -20.03
C VAL A 252 -2.09 11.55 -20.17
N VAL A 253 -1.79 10.92 -21.32
CA VAL A 253 -0.46 10.32 -21.56
C VAL A 253 0.62 11.40 -21.49
N LYS A 254 0.44 12.52 -22.19
CA LYS A 254 1.40 13.64 -22.17
C LYS A 254 1.60 14.17 -20.75
N LEU A 255 0.50 14.38 -20.02
CA LEU A 255 0.54 14.81 -18.63
C LEU A 255 1.39 13.85 -17.78
N GLN A 256 1.12 12.55 -17.88
CA GLN A 256 1.88 11.52 -17.15
C GLN A 256 3.36 11.52 -17.54
N VAL A 257 3.70 11.59 -18.82
CA VAL A 257 5.10 11.61 -19.30
C VAL A 257 5.83 12.85 -18.80
N GLY A 258 5.21 14.03 -18.87
CA GLY A 258 5.85 15.26 -18.38
C GLY A 258 5.98 15.26 -16.85
N LEU A 259 4.95 14.82 -16.13
CA LEU A 259 5.06 14.65 -14.68
C LEU A 259 6.14 13.62 -14.33
N GLN A 260 6.31 12.56 -15.12
CA GLN A 260 7.34 11.54 -14.91
C GLN A 260 8.73 12.15 -15.14
N TRP A 261 8.87 12.95 -16.19
CA TRP A 261 10.11 13.65 -16.49
C TRP A 261 10.49 14.65 -15.38
N LEU A 262 9.52 15.35 -14.79
CA LEU A 262 9.76 16.27 -13.67
C LEU A 262 10.02 15.57 -12.33
N GLY A 263 9.87 14.25 -12.27
CA GLY A 263 9.92 13.53 -11.01
C GLY A 263 8.68 13.82 -10.14
N TYR A 264 7.51 14.03 -10.72
CA TYR A 264 6.21 14.04 -10.00
C TYR A 264 5.35 12.83 -10.32
N PHE A 265 5.73 12.02 -11.33
CA PHE A 265 5.13 10.73 -11.63
C PHE A 265 6.22 9.65 -11.62
N PRO A 266 5.89 8.39 -11.31
CA PRO A 266 6.89 7.36 -11.05
C PRO A 266 7.68 7.00 -12.29
N ALA A 267 9.00 6.88 -12.21
CA ALA A 267 9.85 6.55 -13.36
C ALA A 267 9.61 5.15 -13.93
N ASP A 268 9.14 4.21 -13.11
CA ASP A 268 8.90 2.79 -13.42
C ASP A 268 7.43 2.48 -13.81
N VAL A 269 6.53 3.47 -13.71
CA VAL A 269 5.12 3.30 -14.06
C VAL A 269 4.86 3.73 -15.50
N GLU A 270 4.22 2.86 -16.28
CA GLU A 270 3.78 3.17 -17.65
C GLU A 270 2.79 4.34 -17.68
N CYS A 271 3.02 5.30 -18.58
CA CYS A 271 2.09 6.40 -18.87
C CYS A 271 0.90 5.90 -19.71
N THR A 272 -0.03 5.20 -19.05
CA THR A 272 -1.15 4.48 -19.70
C THR A 272 -2.21 5.37 -20.37
N GLY A 273 -2.19 6.68 -20.10
CA GLY A 273 -3.23 7.60 -20.55
C GLY A 273 -4.54 7.52 -19.78
N TYR A 274 -4.60 6.76 -18.69
CA TYR A 274 -5.73 6.76 -17.75
C TYR A 274 -5.41 7.61 -16.51
N TYR A 275 -6.26 8.58 -16.21
CA TYR A 275 -6.11 9.46 -15.07
C TYR A 275 -6.64 8.77 -13.81
N GLY A 276 -5.76 8.03 -13.14
CA GLY A 276 -6.05 7.30 -11.91
C GLY A 276 -5.53 7.99 -10.64
N GLY A 277 -5.50 7.25 -9.53
CA GLY A 277 -4.98 7.74 -8.25
C GLY A 277 -3.54 8.24 -8.32
N ILE A 278 -2.66 7.52 -9.05
CA ILE A 278 -1.25 7.91 -9.23
C ILE A 278 -1.15 9.25 -9.97
N THR A 279 -1.88 9.43 -11.07
CA THR A 279 -1.88 10.70 -11.83
C THR A 279 -2.46 11.85 -11.01
N ARG A 280 -3.54 11.61 -10.28
CA ARG A 280 -4.11 12.61 -9.36
C ARG A 280 -3.08 13.06 -8.34
N GLN A 281 -2.35 12.12 -7.74
CA GLN A 281 -1.33 12.43 -6.75
C GLN A 281 -0.15 13.19 -7.38
N ALA A 282 0.33 12.75 -8.54
CA ALA A 282 1.37 13.43 -9.31
C ALA A 282 1.01 14.89 -9.64
N VAL A 283 -0.24 15.12 -10.03
CA VAL A 283 -0.76 16.48 -10.29
C VAL A 283 -0.81 17.31 -9.01
N ARG A 284 -1.15 16.73 -7.84
CA ARG A 284 -1.13 17.45 -6.57
C ARG A 284 0.28 17.90 -6.19
N GLU A 285 1.28 17.04 -6.38
CA GLU A 285 2.67 17.40 -6.08
C GLU A 285 3.20 18.46 -7.05
N PHE A 286 2.88 18.34 -8.35
CA PHE A 286 3.15 19.40 -9.33
C PHE A 286 2.49 20.73 -8.94
N GLN A 287 1.20 20.71 -8.61
CA GLN A 287 0.47 21.91 -8.18
C GLN A 287 1.12 22.56 -6.95
N LYS A 288 1.50 21.75 -5.96
CA LYS A 288 2.19 22.21 -4.76
C LYS A 288 3.55 22.84 -5.10
N ALA A 289 4.35 22.19 -5.94
CA ALA A 289 5.67 22.67 -6.32
C ALA A 289 5.64 24.01 -7.08
N TYR A 290 4.58 24.26 -7.84
CA TYR A 290 4.40 25.50 -8.61
C TYR A 290 3.41 26.49 -7.97
N ASN A 291 3.11 26.36 -6.68
CA ASN A 291 2.21 27.25 -5.93
C ASN A 291 0.82 27.44 -6.57
N LEU A 292 0.26 26.35 -7.11
CA LEU A 292 -1.09 26.28 -7.66
C LEU A 292 -2.08 25.73 -6.62
N ASN A 293 -3.38 25.86 -6.90
CA ASN A 293 -4.43 25.24 -6.08
C ASN A 293 -4.33 23.70 -6.14
N VAL A 294 -4.03 23.06 -5.00
CA VAL A 294 -3.78 21.62 -4.89
C VAL A 294 -5.09 20.81 -4.88
N THR A 295 -5.73 20.72 -6.04
CA THR A 295 -6.99 19.99 -6.23
C THR A 295 -6.76 18.53 -6.64
N GLY A 296 -5.64 18.25 -7.33
CA GLY A 296 -5.39 17.00 -8.04
C GLY A 296 -6.19 16.85 -9.33
N ILE A 297 -6.89 17.91 -9.76
CA ILE A 297 -7.48 18.06 -11.09
C ILE A 297 -6.49 18.91 -11.88
N ALA A 298 -6.05 18.45 -13.04
CA ALA A 298 -5.24 19.28 -13.94
C ALA A 298 -6.17 20.27 -14.64
N ASP A 299 -6.52 21.34 -13.93
CA ASP A 299 -7.33 22.46 -14.40
C ASP A 299 -6.56 23.35 -15.39
N PHE A 300 -7.21 24.39 -15.89
CA PHE A 300 -6.62 25.32 -16.86
C PHE A 300 -5.28 25.89 -16.39
N ASN A 301 -5.16 26.29 -15.12
CA ASN A 301 -3.92 26.85 -14.58
C ASN A 301 -2.81 25.80 -14.51
N THR A 302 -3.16 24.57 -14.13
CA THR A 302 -2.23 23.44 -14.09
C THR A 302 -1.73 23.10 -15.49
N ILE A 303 -2.63 23.03 -16.48
CA ILE A 303 -2.30 22.72 -17.88
C ILE A 303 -1.48 23.84 -18.50
N LYS A 304 -1.84 25.11 -18.25
CA LYS A 304 -1.05 26.26 -18.68
C LYS A 304 0.39 26.16 -18.15
N LYS A 305 0.56 25.91 -16.84
CA LYS A 305 1.88 25.78 -16.23
C LYS A 305 2.66 24.59 -16.80
N PHE A 306 1.99 23.47 -17.03
CA PHE A 306 2.59 22.29 -17.67
C PHE A 306 3.09 22.62 -19.09
N ASN A 307 2.26 23.28 -19.90
CA ASN A 307 2.63 23.67 -21.26
C ASN A 307 3.76 24.72 -21.28
N GLU A 308 3.79 25.68 -20.36
CA GLU A 308 4.92 26.60 -20.20
C GLU A 308 6.24 25.87 -19.99
N ILE A 309 6.19 24.75 -19.23
CA ILE A 309 7.36 23.92 -18.99
C ILE A 309 7.72 23.14 -20.25
N PHE A 310 6.79 22.50 -20.96
CA PHE A 310 7.10 21.50 -21.98
C PHE A 310 6.89 21.89 -23.45
N ALA A 311 6.32 23.05 -23.76
CA ALA A 311 6.07 23.46 -25.14
C ALA A 311 7.34 23.92 -25.91
N GLN A 312 8.50 23.95 -25.25
CA GLN A 312 9.81 24.34 -25.79
C GLN A 312 10.81 23.21 -25.56
#